data_AF-A0A533X597-F1
#
_entry.id   AF-A0A533X597-F1
#
_cell.length_a   1.000
_cell.length_b   1.000
_cell.length_c   1.000
_cell.angle_alpha   90.00
_cell.angle_beta   90.00
_cell.angle_gamma   90.00
#
_symmetry.space_group_name_H-M   'P 1'
#
loop_
_entity.id
_entity.type
_entity.pdbx_description
1 polymer ?
#
loop_
_entity_poly.entity_id
_entity_poly.type
_entity_poly.pdbx_seq_one_letter_code
_entity_poly.pdbx_strand_id
1 'polypeptide(L)'
;MARAGMVAARGVGIFAGLLGVVHGFFETQQGSVAPGGVLITAIGNGCQGFNNCLPAMTVVPNFLWSGIIAIILSLLVLLFSAVRIQTRRGPLVLALLSIVLLLVGGGFLPPLLGLVAAGIGSRLRPGSGTMSG
;
A
#
# COMPACT_ATOMS: atom_id res chain seq x y z
N MET A 1 -13.91 -7.23 21.62
CA MET A 1 -13.65 -7.54 20.20
C MET A 1 -13.27 -6.31 19.36
N ALA A 2 -13.95 -5.16 19.47
CA ALA A 2 -13.64 -3.96 18.66
C ALA A 2 -12.20 -3.45 18.77
N ARG A 3 -11.59 -3.45 19.97
CA ARG A 3 -10.19 -3.03 20.17
C ARG A 3 -9.17 -3.92 19.45
N ALA A 4 -9.38 -5.24 19.46
CA ALA A 4 -8.49 -6.19 18.78
C ALA A 4 -8.53 -6.00 17.25
N GLY A 5 -9.73 -5.85 16.68
CA GLY A 5 -9.87 -5.57 15.24
C GLY A 5 -9.26 -4.23 14.83
N MET A 6 -9.32 -3.22 15.71
CA MET A 6 -8.67 -1.92 15.48
C MET A 6 -7.15 -2.03 15.47
N VAL A 7 -6.56 -2.78 16.41
CA VAL A 7 -5.12 -3.05 16.44
C VAL A 7 -4.70 -3.82 15.21
N ALA A 8 -5.47 -4.85 14.81
CA ALA A 8 -5.20 -5.62 13.61
C ALA A 8 -5.23 -4.75 12.34
N ALA A 9 -6.25 -3.92 12.14
CA ALA A 9 -6.34 -3.04 10.98
C ALA A 9 -5.15 -2.07 10.88
N ARG A 10 -4.74 -1.50 12.01
CA ARG A 10 -3.54 -0.63 12.08
C ARG A 10 -2.27 -1.41 11.75
N GLY A 11 -2.08 -2.58 12.37
CA GLY A 11 -0.90 -3.42 12.16
C GLY A 11 -0.76 -3.85 10.71
N VAL A 12 -1.83 -4.35 10.09
CA VAL A 12 -1.84 -4.76 8.68
C VAL A 12 -1.55 -3.57 7.76
N GLY A 13 -2.16 -2.40 8.01
CA GLY A 13 -1.93 -1.22 7.18
C GLY A 13 -0.52 -0.62 7.33
N ILE A 14 0.05 -0.65 8.54
CA ILE A 14 1.45 -0.27 8.77
C ILE A 14 2.39 -1.21 8.02
N PHE A 15 2.15 -2.53 8.11
CA PHE A 15 2.95 -3.53 7.41
C PHE A 15 2.85 -3.37 5.89
N ALA A 16 1.66 -3.05 5.37
CA ALA A 16 1.48 -2.69 3.96
C ALA A 16 2.37 -1.50 3.56
N GLY A 17 2.33 -0.41 4.33
CA GLY A 17 3.19 0.76 4.07
C GLY A 17 4.68 0.42 4.10
N LEU A 18 5.15 -0.36 5.08
CA LEU A 18 6.56 -0.76 5.15
C LEU A 18 7.00 -1.58 3.94
N LEU A 19 6.19 -2.56 3.52
CA LEU A 19 6.48 -3.35 2.33
C LEU A 19 6.50 -2.49 1.06
N GLY A 20 5.58 -1.52 0.94
CA GLY A 20 5.58 -0.58 -0.19
C GLY A 20 6.83 0.30 -0.25
N VAL A 21 7.37 0.71 0.91
CA VAL A 21 8.67 1.42 0.98
C VAL A 21 9.81 0.53 0.47
N VAL A 22 9.83 -0.76 0.84
CA VAL A 22 10.84 -1.72 0.36
C VAL A 22 10.77 -1.86 -1.17
N HIS A 23 9.56 -1.99 -1.72
CA HIS A 23 9.36 -2.00 -3.17
C HIS A 23 9.92 -0.73 -3.83
N GLY A 24 9.50 0.44 -3.36
CA GLY A 24 9.96 1.70 -3.95
C GLY A 24 11.47 1.92 -3.82
N PHE A 25 12.08 1.51 -2.70
CA PHE A 25 13.54 1.56 -2.52
C PHE A 25 14.27 0.75 -3.60
N PHE A 26 13.84 -0.49 -3.84
CA PHE A 26 14.44 -1.31 -4.89
C PHE A 26 14.19 -0.75 -6.29
N GLU A 27 13.02 -0.19 -6.57
CA GLU A 27 12.76 0.47 -7.85
C GLU A 27 13.68 1.67 -8.08
N THR A 28 13.94 2.49 -7.05
CA THR A 28 14.89 3.60 -7.19
C THR A 28 16.30 3.15 -7.55
N GLN A 29 16.72 1.97 -7.08
CA GLN A 29 18.05 1.40 -7.36
C GLN A 29 18.20 0.92 -8.82
N GLN A 30 17.10 0.68 -9.53
CA GLN A 30 17.15 0.37 -10.97
C GLN A 30 17.49 1.61 -11.82
N GLY A 31 17.40 2.81 -11.25
CA GLY A 31 17.81 4.07 -11.87
C GLY A 31 16.80 4.64 -12.86
N SER A 32 17.24 5.64 -13.64
CA SER A 32 16.39 6.35 -14.61
C SER A 32 16.27 5.57 -15.92
N VAL A 33 15.69 4.37 -15.83
CA VAL A 33 15.45 3.46 -16.96
C VAL A 33 13.95 3.22 -17.09
N ALA A 34 13.48 3.10 -18.34
CA ALA A 34 12.08 2.78 -18.60
C ALA A 34 11.79 1.29 -18.31
N PRO A 35 10.64 0.97 -17.69
CA PRO A 35 10.19 -0.41 -17.55
C PRO A 35 10.00 -1.10 -18.91
N GLY A 36 10.32 -2.39 -18.99
CA GLY A 36 10.04 -3.20 -20.18
C GLY A 36 8.56 -3.52 -20.39
N GLY A 37 7.70 -3.20 -19.41
CA GLY A 37 6.26 -3.40 -19.44
C GLY A 37 5.60 -2.89 -18.16
N VAL A 38 4.28 -3.07 -18.07
CA VAL A 38 3.48 -2.65 -16.90
C VAL A 38 3.75 -3.53 -15.67
N LEU A 39 3.97 -4.83 -15.89
CA LEU A 39 4.42 -5.75 -14.84
C LEU A 39 5.93 -5.67 -14.72
N ILE A 40 6.40 -5.49 -13.49
CA ILE A 40 7.81 -5.27 -13.19
C ILE A 40 8.25 -6.11 -11.98
N THR A 41 9.56 -6.28 -11.85
CA THR A 41 10.20 -6.76 -10.63
C THR A 41 10.86 -5.57 -9.93
N ALA A 42 10.51 -5.30 -8.67
CA ALA A 42 11.02 -4.12 -7.97
C ALA A 42 12.54 -4.18 -7.76
N ILE A 43 13.10 -5.38 -7.59
CA ILE A 43 14.54 -5.58 -7.40
C ILE A 43 15.33 -5.52 -8.72
N GLY A 44 14.67 -5.75 -9.86
CA GLY A 44 15.35 -5.90 -11.15
C GLY A 44 16.12 -7.23 -11.24
N ASN A 45 17.31 -7.20 -11.84
CA ASN A 45 18.11 -8.40 -12.10
C ASN A 45 18.77 -8.95 -10.83
N GLY A 46 18.45 -10.21 -10.50
CA GLY A 46 18.96 -10.91 -9.32
C GLY A 46 18.13 -10.60 -8.08
N CYS A 47 17.24 -11.52 -7.68
CA CYS A 47 16.19 -11.27 -6.69
C CYS A 47 16.66 -11.01 -5.23
N GLN A 48 17.96 -10.84 -4.96
CA GLN A 48 18.55 -10.54 -3.64
C GLN A 48 17.91 -11.30 -2.45
N GLY A 49 17.53 -12.57 -2.64
CA GLY A 49 16.92 -13.41 -1.60
C GLY A 49 15.41 -13.26 -1.41
N PHE A 50 14.72 -12.43 -2.20
CA PHE A 50 13.27 -12.31 -2.18
C PHE A 50 12.59 -13.20 -3.21
N ASN A 51 11.48 -13.85 -2.82
CA ASN A 51 10.68 -14.65 -3.73
C ASN A 51 10.16 -13.79 -4.90
N ASN A 52 10.38 -14.27 -6.12
CA ASN A 52 9.92 -13.65 -7.37
C ASN A 52 10.34 -12.18 -7.56
N CYS A 53 11.50 -11.77 -7.00
CA CYS A 53 12.08 -10.43 -7.18
C CYS A 53 11.14 -9.26 -6.80
N LEU A 54 10.21 -9.47 -5.86
CA LEU A 54 9.18 -8.48 -5.47
C LEU A 54 8.33 -8.03 -6.68
N PRO A 55 7.35 -8.85 -7.11
CA PRO A 55 6.52 -8.50 -8.25
C PRO A 55 5.69 -7.25 -7.95
N ALA A 56 5.66 -6.32 -8.90
CA ALA A 56 4.95 -5.06 -8.82
C ALA A 56 4.34 -4.69 -10.18
N MET A 57 3.56 -3.62 -10.18
CA MET A 57 3.00 -3.04 -11.38
C MET A 57 3.28 -1.54 -11.37
N THR A 58 3.64 -0.96 -12.50
CA THR A 58 3.78 0.49 -12.63
C THR A 58 3.30 0.97 -14.00
N VAL A 59 2.57 2.08 -14.02
CA VAL A 59 2.26 2.84 -15.25
C VAL A 59 3.22 4.01 -15.44
N VAL A 60 4.15 4.22 -14.49
CA VAL A 60 5.16 5.28 -14.56
C VAL A 60 6.29 4.81 -15.48
N PRO A 61 6.62 5.54 -16.56
CA PRO A 61 7.59 5.08 -17.57
C PRO A 61 9.05 5.22 -17.14
N ASN A 62 9.35 5.20 -15.84
CA ASN A 62 10.69 5.37 -15.29
C ASN A 62 10.78 4.78 -13.88
N PHE A 63 11.72 3.86 -13.66
CA PHE A 63 11.89 3.17 -12.37
C PHE A 63 12.25 4.11 -11.21
N LEU A 64 13.13 5.08 -11.43
CA LEU A 64 13.49 6.06 -10.39
C LEU A 64 12.26 6.84 -9.90
N TRP A 65 11.46 7.37 -10.84
CA TRP A 65 10.24 8.09 -10.48
C TRP A 65 9.16 7.18 -9.89
N SER A 66 9.00 5.97 -10.44
CA SER A 66 8.12 4.92 -9.89
C SER A 66 8.46 4.68 -8.41
N GLY A 67 9.73 4.42 -8.11
CA GLY A 67 10.21 4.15 -6.75
C GLY A 67 10.01 5.33 -5.80
N ILE A 68 10.31 6.57 -6.22
CA ILE A 68 10.08 7.77 -5.39
C ILE A 68 8.59 7.93 -5.07
N ILE A 69 7.72 7.80 -6.07
CA ILE A 69 6.26 7.91 -5.90
C ILE A 69 5.75 6.79 -4.99
N ALA A 70 6.22 5.55 -5.19
CA ALA A 70 5.89 4.41 -4.36
C ALA A 70 6.28 4.62 -2.89
N ILE A 71 7.48 5.14 -2.61
CA ILE A 71 7.92 5.47 -1.24
C ILE A 71 6.99 6.51 -0.61
N ILE A 72 6.71 7.61 -1.31
CA ILE A 72 5.86 8.69 -0.79
C ILE A 72 4.46 8.16 -0.45
N LEU A 73 3.83 7.43 -1.38
CA LEU A 73 2.50 6.87 -1.16
C LEU A 73 2.50 5.80 -0.05
N SER A 74 3.56 5.03 0.07
CA SER A 74 3.72 4.04 1.14
C SER A 74 3.83 4.68 2.53
N LEU A 75 4.56 5.80 2.64
CA LEU A 75 4.62 6.59 3.86
C LEU A 75 3.26 7.19 4.21
N LEU A 76 2.49 7.64 3.20
CA LEU A 76 1.11 8.07 3.40
C LEU A 76 0.23 6.92 3.90
N VAL A 77 0.31 5.72 3.30
CA VAL A 77 -0.42 4.52 3.76
C VAL A 77 -0.07 4.18 5.21
N LEU A 78 1.22 4.22 5.56
CA LEU A 78 1.71 3.94 6.91
C LEU A 78 1.13 4.95 7.91
N LEU A 79 1.27 6.24 7.64
CA LEU A 79 0.77 7.31 8.51
C LEU A 79 -0.75 7.26 8.66
N PHE A 80 -1.45 7.04 7.55
CA PHE A 80 -2.90 6.99 7.54
C PHE A 80 -3.44 5.76 8.28
N SER A 81 -2.75 4.63 8.17
CA SER A 81 -3.05 3.41 8.92
C SER A 81 -2.86 3.63 10.41
N ALA A 82 -1.77 4.28 10.83
CA ALA A 82 -1.49 4.55 12.24
C ALA A 82 -2.51 5.51 12.89
N VAL A 83 -2.86 6.60 12.18
CA VAL A 83 -3.57 7.74 12.78
C VAL A 83 -5.03 7.84 12.36
N ARG A 84 -5.37 7.54 11.10
CA ARG A 84 -6.65 7.97 10.48
C ARG A 84 -7.57 6.86 10.02
N ILE A 85 -7.18 5.58 10.13
CA ILE A 85 -7.96 4.44 9.65
C ILE A 85 -9.36 4.32 10.25
N GLN A 86 -9.59 4.85 11.45
CA GLN A 86 -10.89 4.79 12.15
C GLN A 86 -11.79 6.00 11.91
N THR A 87 -11.34 6.97 11.10
CA THR A 87 -12.19 8.11 10.75
C THR A 87 -13.29 7.69 9.79
N ARG A 88 -14.36 8.50 9.66
CA ARG A 88 -15.49 8.18 8.77
C ARG A 88 -15.05 7.83 7.35
N ARG A 89 -14.02 8.49 6.81
CA ARG A 89 -13.46 8.23 5.47
C ARG A 89 -12.17 7.41 5.48
N GLY A 90 -11.71 6.99 6.67
CA GLY A 90 -10.43 6.31 6.90
C GLY A 90 -10.20 5.10 5.99
N PRO A 91 -11.10 4.09 6.04
CA PRO A 91 -10.96 2.89 5.23
C PRO A 91 -11.02 3.15 3.72
N LEU A 92 -11.86 4.10 3.29
CA LEU A 92 -12.00 4.44 1.87
C LEU A 92 -10.72 5.09 1.33
N VAL A 93 -10.13 6.04 2.07
CA VAL A 93 -8.87 6.66 1.68
C VAL A 93 -7.75 5.63 1.65
N LEU A 94 -7.71 4.70 2.61
CA LEU A 94 -6.72 3.62 2.61
C LEU A 94 -6.87 2.72 1.36
N ALA A 95 -8.10 2.35 1.00
CA ALA A 95 -8.36 1.56 -0.20
C ALA A 95 -7.93 2.28 -1.49
N LEU A 96 -8.21 3.58 -1.60
CA LEU A 96 -7.76 4.38 -2.75
C LEU A 96 -6.25 4.49 -2.80
N LEU A 97 -5.59 4.77 -1.67
CA LEU A 97 -4.13 4.80 -1.58
C LEU A 97 -3.52 3.46 -1.97
N SER A 98 -4.12 2.34 -1.55
CA SER A 98 -3.68 1.00 -1.95
C SER A 98 -3.77 0.77 -3.45
N ILE A 99 -4.86 1.19 -4.10
CA ILE A 99 -5.01 1.06 -5.56
C ILE A 99 -3.98 1.92 -6.29
N VAL A 100 -3.78 3.17 -5.86
CA VAL A 100 -2.76 4.04 -6.47
C VAL A 100 -1.36 3.46 -6.25
N LEU A 101 -1.08 2.94 -5.05
CA LEU A 101 0.19 2.30 -4.71
C LEU A 101 0.46 1.08 -5.61
N LEU A 102 -0.57 0.30 -5.98
CA LEU A 102 -0.43 -0.79 -6.95
C LEU A 102 -0.01 -0.30 -8.34
N LEU A 103 -0.49 0.87 -8.77
CA LEU A 103 -0.29 1.39 -10.13
C LEU A 103 1.06 2.08 -10.33
N VAL A 104 1.81 2.33 -9.26
CA VAL A 104 3.02 3.16 -9.28
C VAL A 104 4.25 2.43 -8.74
N GLY A 105 4.23 1.10 -8.66
CA GLY A 105 5.39 0.32 -8.24
C GLY A 105 5.41 -0.11 -6.77
N GLY A 106 4.32 0.08 -6.02
CA GLY A 106 4.27 -0.31 -4.62
C GLY A 106 4.11 -1.81 -4.33
N GLY A 107 4.26 -2.68 -5.33
CA GLY A 107 4.09 -4.14 -5.17
C GLY A 107 2.66 -4.65 -5.18
N PHE A 108 2.47 -5.96 -5.34
CA PHE A 108 1.14 -6.59 -5.24
C PHE A 108 0.67 -6.83 -3.81
N LEU A 109 1.58 -7.15 -2.88
CA LEU A 109 1.22 -7.43 -1.48
C LEU A 109 0.74 -6.17 -0.74
N PRO A 110 1.40 -4.99 -0.84
CA PRO A 110 0.98 -3.80 -0.09
C PRO A 110 -0.46 -3.36 -0.36
N PRO A 111 -0.93 -3.30 -1.62
CA PRO A 111 -2.32 -2.99 -1.94
C PRO A 111 -3.32 -4.00 -1.35
N LEU A 112 -3.02 -5.30 -1.44
CA LEU A 112 -3.88 -6.35 -0.89
C LEU A 112 -4.01 -6.21 0.62
N LEU A 113 -2.90 -6.01 1.33
CA LEU A 113 -2.90 -5.80 2.77
C LEU A 113 -3.63 -4.52 3.16
N GLY A 114 -3.43 -3.42 2.44
CA GLY A 114 -4.15 -2.17 2.69
C GLY A 114 -5.67 -2.29 2.45
N LEU A 115 -6.10 -3.06 1.44
CA LEU A 115 -7.52 -3.38 1.23
C LEU A 115 -8.09 -4.25 2.37
N VAL A 116 -7.32 -5.23 2.87
CA VAL A 116 -7.72 -6.02 4.04
C VAL A 116 -7.85 -5.13 5.28
N ALA A 117 -6.88 -4.24 5.53
CA ALA A 117 -6.93 -3.27 6.63
C ALA A 117 -8.14 -2.34 6.51
N ALA A 118 -8.46 -1.87 5.30
CA ALA A 118 -9.66 -1.08 5.03
C ALA A 118 -10.94 -1.90 5.30
N GLY A 119 -10.99 -3.16 4.86
CA GLY A 119 -12.10 -4.07 5.13
C GLY A 119 -12.37 -4.25 6.62
N ILE A 120 -11.33 -4.53 7.41
CA ILE A 120 -11.43 -4.65 8.87
C ILE A 120 -11.88 -3.31 9.49
N GLY A 121 -11.27 -2.20 9.10
CA GLY A 121 -11.61 -0.87 9.60
C GLY A 121 -13.05 -0.45 9.30
N SER A 122 -13.60 -0.86 8.14
CA SER A 122 -14.97 -0.55 7.73
C SER A 122 -16.03 -1.21 8.61
N ARG A 123 -15.77 -2.45 9.09
CA ARG A 123 -16.68 -3.21 9.96
C ARG A 123 -16.69 -2.73 11.41
N LEU A 124 -15.68 -1.95 11.81
CA LEU A 124 -15.51 -1.43 13.17
C LEU A 124 -15.95 0.03 13.30
N ARG A 125 -16.59 0.58 12.27
CA ARG A 125 -17.17 1.93 12.29
C ARG A 125 -18.15 2.05 13.46
N PRO A 126 -18.09 3.14 14.26
CA PRO A 126 -19.21 3.52 15.11
C PRO A 126 -20.43 3.69 14.20
N GLY A 127 -21.49 2.93 14.46
CA GLY A 127 -22.70 2.94 13.63
C GLY A 127 -23.19 4.37 13.43
N SER A 128 -23.49 4.72 12.18
CA SER A 128 -24.48 5.76 11.92
C SER A 128 -25.76 5.29 12.60
N GLY A 129 -26.11 5.92 13.71
CA GLY A 129 -27.39 5.72 14.37
C GLY A 129 -28.51 5.81 13.33
N THR A 130 -29.42 4.87 13.44
CA THR A 130 -30.75 4.88 12.86
C THR A 130 -31.30 6.30 12.73
N MET A 131 -31.50 6.80 11.51
CA MET A 131 -32.59 7.74 11.26
C MET A 131 -33.80 6.88 10.89
N SER A 132 -34.53 6.46 11.93
CA SER A 132 -35.94 6.10 11.84
C SER A 132 -36.71 7.40 12.01
N GLY A 133 -37.38 7.84 10.94
CA GLY A 133 -38.43 8.84 10.95
C GLY A 133 -39.55 8.32 10.08
#